data_AF-A0A327PE08-F1
#
_entry.id   AF-A0A327PE08-F1
#
_cell.length_a   1.000
_cell.length_b   1.000
_cell.length_c   1.000
_cell.angle_alpha   90.00
_cell.angle_beta   90.00
_cell.angle_gamma   90.00
#
_symmetry.space_group_name_H-M   'P 1'
#
loop_
_entity.id
_entity.type
_entity.pdbx_description
1 polymer ?
#
loop_
_entity_poly.entity_id
_entity_poly.type
_entity_poly.pdbx_seq_one_letter_code
_entity_poly.pdbx_strand_id
1 'polypeptide(L)'
;MKYTFIYLAIFTSTMVVYFTLLSLQESPTSNILGEWKEISWEYEKLDSILQKDNSFDYMVTDHIKEQISENLIIHKAETWKFTDNETLEMQGSETQKSLHWTLKGRGNILQIDGADLMEHYEIQELSSDRMVLHFNFDMQVRGIVKMTFEKINT
;
A
#
# COMPACT_ATOMS: atom_id res chain seq x y z
N MET A 1 -52.01 -4.23 9.80
CA MET A 1 -51.68 -5.54 10.37
C MET A 1 -51.06 -6.49 9.34
N LYS A 2 -51.76 -6.89 8.27
CA LYS A 2 -51.21 -7.85 7.28
C LYS A 2 -50.06 -7.26 6.44
N TYR A 3 -50.23 -6.05 5.92
CA TYR A 3 -49.20 -5.37 5.13
C TYR A 3 -48.00 -4.90 5.96
N THR A 4 -48.22 -4.50 7.22
CA THR A 4 -47.13 -4.14 8.15
C THR A 4 -46.19 -5.32 8.41
N PHE A 5 -46.72 -6.54 8.46
CA PHE A 5 -45.91 -7.75 8.60
C PHE A 5 -45.09 -8.06 7.33
N ILE A 6 -45.68 -7.83 6.16
CA ILE A 6 -44.99 -8.01 4.87
C ILE A 6 -43.85 -7.00 4.72
N TYR A 7 -44.07 -5.72 5.02
CA TYR A 7 -43.01 -4.71 4.98
C TYR A 7 -41.90 -5.00 6.00
N LEU A 8 -42.25 -5.45 7.21
CA LEU A 8 -41.27 -5.85 8.21
C LEU A 8 -40.41 -7.03 7.72
N ALA A 9 -41.03 -8.04 7.11
CA ALA A 9 -40.33 -9.21 6.59
C ALA A 9 -39.39 -8.88 5.42
N ILE A 10 -39.80 -7.97 4.53
CA ILE A 10 -38.94 -7.49 3.44
C ILE A 10 -37.76 -6.71 4.01
N PHE A 11 -38.01 -5.81 4.97
CA PHE A 11 -36.95 -5.02 5.61
C PHE A 11 -35.92 -5.91 6.31
N THR A 12 -36.38 -6.89 7.10
CA THR A 12 -35.47 -7.83 7.78
C THR A 12 -34.70 -8.68 6.77
N SER A 13 -35.34 -9.15 5.70
CA SER A 13 -34.67 -9.89 4.63
C SER A 13 -33.57 -9.05 3.96
N THR A 14 -33.84 -7.78 3.63
CA THR A 14 -32.82 -6.90 3.05
C THR A 14 -31.66 -6.61 4.00
N MET A 15 -31.94 -6.45 5.30
CA MET A 15 -30.89 -6.28 6.32
C MET A 15 -30.01 -7.54 6.42
N VAL A 16 -30.62 -8.74 6.45
CA VAL A 16 -29.85 -10.01 6.50
C VAL A 16 -28.96 -10.17 5.27
N VAL A 17 -29.49 -9.88 4.07
CA VAL A 17 -28.68 -9.91 2.84
C VAL A 17 -27.54 -8.88 2.90
N TYR A 18 -27.80 -7.68 3.38
CA TYR A 18 -26.78 -6.65 3.52
C TYR A 18 -25.66 -7.04 4.50
N PHE A 19 -26.01 -7.55 5.69
CA PHE A 19 -25.02 -7.98 6.68
C PHE A 19 -24.21 -9.20 6.24
N THR A 20 -24.83 -10.15 5.53
CA THR A 20 -24.11 -11.31 4.97
C THR A 20 -23.10 -10.89 3.90
N LEU A 21 -23.47 -9.95 3.02
CA LEU A 21 -22.54 -9.39 2.03
C LEU A 21 -21.36 -8.67 2.70
N LEU A 22 -21.60 -7.88 3.75
CA LEU A 22 -20.52 -7.24 4.51
C LEU A 22 -19.59 -8.23 5.21
N SER A 23 -20.11 -9.36 5.70
CA SER A 23 -19.29 -10.37 6.38
C SER A 23 -18.39 -11.18 5.45
N LEU A 24 -18.75 -11.25 4.15
CA LEU A 24 -17.96 -11.93 3.12
C LEU A 24 -16.83 -11.05 2.58
N GLN A 25 -16.80 -9.77 2.93
CA GLN A 25 -15.73 -8.88 2.52
C GLN A 25 -14.47 -9.23 3.32
N GLU A 26 -13.49 -9.84 2.65
CA GLU A 26 -12.19 -10.15 3.22
C GLU A 26 -11.59 -8.90 3.85
N SER A 27 -11.07 -9.03 5.07
CA SER A 27 -10.44 -7.90 5.74
C SER A 27 -9.16 -7.54 4.98
N PRO A 28 -8.85 -6.25 4.75
CA PRO A 28 -7.59 -5.83 4.12
C PRO A 28 -6.36 -6.44 4.81
N THR A 29 -6.47 -6.64 6.12
CA THR A 29 -5.47 -7.30 6.96
C THR A 29 -5.19 -8.74 6.53
N SER A 30 -6.17 -9.49 6.04
CA SER A 30 -5.93 -10.86 5.56
C SER A 30 -5.17 -10.89 4.23
N ASN A 31 -5.39 -9.90 3.37
CA ASN A 31 -4.79 -9.88 2.03
C ASN A 31 -3.31 -9.47 2.06
N ILE A 32 -2.94 -8.54 2.96
CA ILE A 32 -1.54 -8.08 3.10
C ILE A 32 -0.60 -9.14 3.68
N LEU A 33 -1.11 -10.11 4.44
CA LEU A 33 -0.28 -11.15 5.05
C LEU A 33 0.40 -12.02 3.99
N GLY A 34 1.65 -12.41 4.27
CA GLY A 34 2.47 -13.24 3.39
C GLY A 34 3.71 -12.51 2.87
N GLU A 35 4.35 -13.13 1.88
CA GLU A 35 5.60 -12.66 1.29
C GLU A 35 5.34 -11.95 -0.03
N TRP A 36 5.97 -10.80 -0.22
CA TRP A 36 5.78 -9.89 -1.34
C TRP A 36 7.13 -9.53 -1.92
N LYS A 37 7.24 -9.58 -3.24
CA LYS A 37 8.44 -9.20 -3.97
C LYS A 37 8.22 -7.90 -4.71
N GLU A 38 9.08 -6.92 -4.49
CA GLU A 38 9.07 -5.69 -5.28
C GLU A 38 9.40 -5.98 -6.76
N ILE A 39 8.62 -5.41 -7.67
CA ILE A 39 8.79 -5.57 -9.13
C ILE A 39 9.12 -4.26 -9.80
N SER A 40 8.43 -3.19 -9.41
CA SER A 40 8.64 -1.89 -10.02
C SER A 40 8.62 -0.75 -9.00
N TRP A 41 9.43 0.24 -9.32
CA TRP A 41 9.55 1.49 -8.60
C TRP A 41 9.51 2.64 -9.61
N GLU A 42 8.47 3.46 -9.54
CA GLU A 42 8.15 4.52 -10.48
C GLU A 42 7.99 5.85 -9.73
N TYR A 43 8.65 6.91 -10.19
CA TYR A 43 8.47 8.26 -9.65
C TYR A 43 7.58 9.07 -10.58
N GLU A 44 6.47 9.56 -10.06
CA GLU A 44 5.57 10.48 -10.73
C GLU A 44 5.74 11.89 -10.15
N LYS A 45 6.12 12.84 -11.00
CA LYS A 45 6.26 14.24 -10.62
C LYS A 45 4.89 14.92 -10.68
N LEU A 46 4.43 15.45 -9.55
CA LEU A 46 3.20 16.25 -9.48
C LEU A 46 3.52 17.70 -9.88
N ASP A 47 3.90 17.92 -11.13
CA ASP A 47 4.16 19.27 -11.60
C ASP A 47 2.85 20.05 -11.72
N SER A 48 2.59 20.92 -10.74
CA SER A 48 1.81 22.12 -10.98
C SER A 48 2.67 23.08 -11.80
N ILE A 49 2.40 23.14 -13.11
CA ILE A 49 2.69 24.29 -13.98
C ILE A 49 4.20 24.58 -14.13
N LEU A 50 4.86 24.05 -15.18
CA LEU A 50 5.80 24.80 -16.04
C LEU A 50 6.46 23.89 -17.09
N GLN A 51 6.24 24.26 -18.35
CA GLN A 51 7.10 24.09 -19.54
C GLN A 51 7.65 22.69 -19.89
N LYS A 52 6.95 22.07 -20.86
CA LYS A 52 7.47 21.74 -22.21
C LYS A 52 9.00 21.82 -22.38
N ASP A 53 9.73 20.83 -21.88
CA ASP A 53 11.01 20.43 -22.46
C ASP A 53 11.20 18.91 -22.26
N ASN A 54 11.12 18.17 -23.36
CA ASN A 54 11.14 16.69 -23.38
C ASN A 54 12.55 16.10 -23.24
N SER A 55 13.54 16.91 -22.84
CA SER A 55 14.92 16.49 -22.60
C SER A 55 15.42 16.77 -21.18
N PHE A 56 14.53 16.96 -20.20
CA PHE A 56 14.90 16.86 -18.78
C PHE A 56 15.11 15.38 -18.44
N ASP A 57 16.36 15.04 -18.70
CA ASP A 57 17.02 13.77 -18.97
C ASP A 57 16.86 12.74 -17.85
N TYR A 58 16.78 11.47 -18.23
CA TYR A 58 16.63 10.31 -17.33
C TYR A 58 17.63 10.30 -16.15
N MET A 59 18.80 10.93 -16.31
CA MET A 59 19.81 11.07 -15.27
C MET A 59 19.32 11.85 -14.04
N VAL A 60 18.45 12.87 -14.21
CA VAL A 60 17.87 13.61 -13.09
C VAL A 60 16.87 12.72 -12.35
N THR A 61 16.09 11.91 -13.09
CA THR A 61 15.18 10.94 -12.48
C THR A 61 15.96 9.96 -11.63
N ASP A 62 17.03 9.35 -12.14
CA ASP A 62 17.82 8.35 -11.40
C ASP A 62 18.50 8.93 -10.16
N HIS A 63 19.02 10.16 -10.22
CA HIS A 63 19.57 10.84 -9.06
C HIS A 63 18.50 11.15 -8.01
N ILE A 64 17.31 11.59 -8.43
CA ILE A 64 16.16 11.77 -7.53
C ILE A 64 15.74 10.42 -6.93
N LYS A 65 15.72 9.33 -7.71
CA LYS A 65 15.42 7.98 -7.20
C LYS A 65 16.41 7.59 -6.10
N GLU A 66 17.70 7.83 -6.34
CA GLU A 66 18.77 7.52 -5.39
C GLU A 66 18.60 8.32 -4.09
N GLN A 67 18.43 9.63 -4.18
CA GLN A 67 18.19 10.50 -3.02
C GLN A 67 16.92 10.14 -2.24
N ILE A 68 15.83 9.78 -2.93
CA ILE A 68 14.61 9.32 -2.25
C ILE A 68 14.87 7.97 -1.57
N SER A 69 15.54 7.03 -2.26
CA SER A 69 15.83 5.70 -1.72
C SER A 69 16.80 5.70 -0.54
N GLU A 70 17.69 6.70 -0.43
CA GLU A 70 18.55 6.88 0.75
C GLU A 70 17.76 7.29 1.99
N ASN A 71 16.63 7.98 1.81
CA ASN A 71 15.80 8.49 2.89
C ASN A 71 14.59 7.60 3.21
N LEU A 72 14.37 6.56 2.41
CA LEU A 72 13.36 5.54 2.65
C LEU A 72 13.94 4.40 3.49
N ILE A 73 13.12 3.82 4.35
CA ILE A 73 13.44 2.56 5.04
C ILE A 73 13.67 1.42 4.03
N ILE A 74 13.03 1.56 2.86
CA ILE A 74 13.02 0.63 1.72
C ILE A 74 14.22 0.85 0.81
N HIS A 75 14.94 -0.23 0.50
CA HIS A 75 15.92 -0.26 -0.58
C HIS A 75 15.43 -1.11 -1.77
N LYS A 76 16.01 -0.87 -2.95
CA LYS A 76 15.60 -1.54 -4.20
C LYS A 76 15.69 -3.07 -4.08
N ALA A 77 14.68 -3.76 -4.61
CA ALA A 77 14.60 -5.23 -4.77
C ALA A 77 14.47 -6.03 -3.46
N GLU A 78 13.74 -5.47 -2.50
CA GLU A 78 13.46 -6.15 -1.23
C GLU A 78 12.28 -7.12 -1.34
N THR A 79 12.37 -8.19 -0.55
CA THR A 79 11.25 -9.08 -0.25
C THR A 79 10.68 -8.70 1.11
N TRP A 80 9.37 -8.56 1.18
CA TRP A 80 8.65 -8.10 2.36
C TRP A 80 7.74 -9.20 2.87
N LYS A 81 7.86 -9.53 4.15
CA LYS A 81 7.01 -10.52 4.79
C LYS A 81 6.20 -9.90 5.90
N PHE A 82 4.89 -9.82 5.68
CA PHE A 82 3.94 -9.38 6.70
C PHE A 82 3.43 -10.58 7.48
N THR A 83 3.63 -10.57 8.79
CA THR A 83 3.18 -11.62 9.71
C THR A 83 1.99 -11.14 10.55
N ASP A 84 1.25 -12.10 11.11
CA ASP A 84 0.04 -11.87 11.91
C ASP A 84 0.30 -11.14 13.24
N ASN A 85 1.54 -11.17 13.74
CA ASN A 85 2.00 -10.45 14.92
C ASN A 85 2.48 -9.01 14.62
N GLU A 86 2.03 -8.42 13.51
CA GLU A 86 2.35 -7.03 13.12
C GLU A 86 3.86 -6.79 12.93
N THR A 87 4.60 -7.85 12.56
CA THR A 87 6.02 -7.77 12.19
C THR A 87 6.18 -7.78 10.68
N LEU A 88 7.05 -6.91 10.19
CA LEU A 88 7.44 -6.80 8.79
C LEU A 88 8.91 -7.19 8.70
N GLU A 89 9.18 -8.33 8.07
CA GLU A 89 10.55 -8.74 7.76
C GLU A 89 10.89 -8.27 6.35
N MET A 90 11.90 -7.42 6.23
CA MET A 90 12.42 -6.92 4.96
C MET A 90 13.74 -7.59 4.67
N GLN A 91 13.85 -8.25 3.52
CA GLN A 91 15.06 -8.91 3.06
C GLN A 91 15.53 -8.25 1.75
N GLY A 92 16.61 -7.49 1.85
CA GLY A 92 17.33 -6.93 0.70
C GLY A 92 18.60 -7.70 0.39
N SER A 93 19.33 -7.22 -0.62
CA SER A 93 20.57 -7.84 -1.11
C SER A 93 21.68 -7.96 -0.04
N GLU A 94 21.72 -7.02 0.92
CA GLU A 94 22.78 -6.96 1.94
C GLU A 94 22.27 -6.80 3.37
N THR A 95 20.96 -6.58 3.58
CA THR A 95 20.41 -6.35 4.92
C THR A 95 19.09 -7.06 5.14
N GLN A 96 18.91 -7.58 6.34
CA GLN A 96 17.63 -8.07 6.85
C GLN A 96 17.20 -7.14 7.99
N LYS A 97 16.01 -6.58 7.89
CA LYS A 97 15.42 -5.70 8.91
C LYS A 97 14.10 -6.31 9.39
N SER A 98 13.80 -6.12 10.67
CA SER A 98 12.52 -6.50 11.27
C SER A 98 11.91 -5.24 11.86
N LEU A 99 10.73 -4.85 11.37
CA LEU A 99 10.04 -3.63 11.74
C LEU A 99 8.61 -3.93 12.18
N HIS A 100 7.96 -2.97 12.81
CA HIS A 100 6.56 -3.06 13.14
C HIS A 100 5.71 -2.43 12.03
N TRP A 101 4.58 -3.03 11.68
CA TRP A 101 3.65 -2.49 10.69
C TRP A 101 2.22 -2.49 11.20
N THR A 102 1.42 -1.52 10.74
CA THR A 102 -0.02 -1.49 11.01
C THR A 102 -0.80 -1.00 9.80
N LEU A 103 -2.06 -1.42 9.70
CA LEU A 103 -3.02 -0.87 8.74
C LEU A 103 -3.93 0.17 9.41
N LYS A 104 -3.98 1.37 8.85
CA LYS A 104 -4.80 2.49 9.30
C LYS A 104 -5.82 2.89 8.23
N GLY A 105 -6.71 3.82 8.59
CA GLY A 105 -7.65 4.45 7.66
C GLY A 105 -8.71 3.51 7.03
N ARG A 106 -8.99 2.36 7.65
CA ARG A 106 -9.80 1.24 7.11
C ARG A 106 -9.02 0.31 6.15
N GLY A 107 -7.70 0.25 6.30
CA GLY A 107 -6.84 -0.64 5.52
C GLY A 107 -6.31 -0.04 4.22
N ASN A 108 -6.44 1.28 4.05
CA ASN A 108 -5.91 2.02 2.90
C ASN A 108 -4.58 2.70 3.19
N ILE A 109 -4.11 2.70 4.44
CA ILE A 109 -2.81 3.27 4.82
C ILE A 109 -2.01 2.17 5.50
N LEU A 110 -0.88 1.80 4.89
CA LEU A 110 0.14 0.98 5.52
C LEU A 110 1.10 1.93 6.26
N GLN A 111 1.25 1.73 7.56
CA GLN A 111 2.25 2.41 8.36
C GLN A 111 3.37 1.42 8.71
N ILE A 112 4.62 1.85 8.52
CA ILE A 112 5.81 1.10 8.94
C ILE A 112 6.58 1.96 9.96
N ASP A 113 6.83 1.39 11.12
CA ASP A 113 7.55 2.04 12.21
C ASP A 113 9.03 1.61 12.17
N GLY A 114 9.86 2.49 11.60
CA GLY A 114 11.31 2.38 11.64
C GLY A 114 11.92 2.83 12.97
N ALA A 115 13.23 2.66 13.11
CA ALA A 115 13.95 3.09 14.32
C ALA A 115 13.93 4.62 14.52
N ASP A 116 14.09 5.39 13.43
CA ASP A 116 14.17 6.86 13.47
C ASP A 116 13.04 7.57 12.72
N LEU A 117 12.29 6.86 11.86
CA LEU A 117 11.23 7.43 11.03
C LEU A 117 10.01 6.51 10.96
N MET A 118 8.82 7.12 10.94
CA MET A 118 7.54 6.46 10.69
C MET A 118 7.09 6.79 9.27
N GLU A 119 6.92 5.77 8.44
CA GLU A 119 6.54 5.92 7.04
C GLU A 119 5.07 5.55 6.83
N HIS A 120 4.42 6.30 5.95
CA HIS A 120 3.02 6.09 5.59
C HIS A 120 2.91 5.86 4.08
N TYR A 121 2.34 4.73 3.72
CA TYR A 121 2.08 4.32 2.36
C TYR A 121 0.58 4.25 2.12
N GLU A 122 0.11 4.90 1.06
CA GLU A 122 -1.26 4.75 0.62
C GLU A 122 -1.39 3.49 -0.24
N ILE A 123 -2.25 2.57 0.17
CA ILE A 123 -2.55 1.35 -0.57
C ILE A 123 -3.54 1.69 -1.68
N GLN A 124 -3.08 1.66 -2.92
CA GLN A 124 -3.93 1.87 -4.11
C GLN A 124 -4.58 0.57 -4.58
N GLU A 125 -3.88 -0.55 -4.44
CA GLU A 125 -4.34 -1.88 -4.82
C GLU A 125 -3.80 -2.90 -3.81
N LEU A 126 -4.67 -3.78 -3.32
CA LEU A 126 -4.31 -4.92 -2.48
C LEU A 126 -5.22 -6.09 -2.82
N SER A 127 -4.73 -6.96 -3.71
CA SER A 127 -5.37 -8.21 -4.12
C SER A 127 -4.66 -9.41 -3.49
N SER A 128 -5.07 -10.62 -3.87
CA SER A 128 -4.42 -11.86 -3.44
C SER A 128 -3.02 -12.07 -4.01
N ASP A 129 -2.66 -11.37 -5.09
CA ASP A 129 -1.42 -11.56 -5.85
C ASP A 129 -0.63 -10.27 -6.10
N ARG A 130 -1.25 -9.10 -5.87
CA ARG A 130 -0.68 -7.81 -6.24
C ARG A 130 -0.93 -6.75 -5.17
N MET A 131 0.10 -5.96 -4.89
CA MET A 131 0.03 -4.84 -3.97
C MET A 131 0.67 -3.61 -4.61
N VAL A 132 -0.03 -2.49 -4.61
CA VAL A 132 0.46 -1.21 -5.14
C VAL A 132 0.41 -0.17 -4.03
N LEU A 133 1.58 0.39 -3.72
CA LEU A 133 1.77 1.38 -2.66
C LEU A 133 2.18 2.72 -3.26
N HIS A 134 1.58 3.79 -2.79
CA HIS A 134 1.99 5.16 -3.08
C HIS A 134 2.64 5.78 -1.85
N PHE A 135 3.86 6.26 -2.02
CA PHE A 135 4.56 7.04 -1.01
C PHE A 135 4.60 8.50 -1.44
N ASN A 136 4.01 9.36 -0.61
CA ASN A 136 3.99 10.79 -0.84
C ASN A 136 5.21 11.42 -0.19
N PHE A 137 6.09 12.00 -1.00
CA PHE A 137 7.31 12.60 -0.51
C PHE A 137 7.22 14.13 -0.57
N ASP A 138 7.37 14.78 0.60
CA ASP A 138 7.33 16.24 0.74
C ASP A 138 8.76 16.81 0.74
N MET A 139 9.51 16.56 -0.34
CA MET A 139 10.71 17.35 -0.65
C MET A 139 10.34 18.55 -1.53
N GLN A 140 11.29 19.47 -1.74
CA GLN A 140 11.12 20.72 -2.52
C GLN A 140 10.49 20.50 -3.93
N VAL A 141 10.48 19.26 -4.43
CA VAL A 141 9.71 18.81 -5.59
C VAL A 141 8.67 17.79 -5.12
N ARG A 142 7.39 18.14 -5.20
CA ARG A 142 6.28 17.23 -4.85
C ARG A 142 6.21 16.08 -5.85
N GLY A 143 6.20 14.85 -5.36
CA GLY A 143 6.06 13.67 -6.20
C GLY A 143 5.50 12.47 -5.44
N ILE A 144 4.97 11.52 -6.21
CA ILE A 144 4.46 10.25 -5.72
C ILE A 144 5.41 9.18 -6.19
N VAL A 145 5.88 8.36 -5.25
CA VAL A 145 6.58 7.12 -5.60
C VAL A 145 5.55 6.00 -5.59
N LYS A 146 5.39 5.35 -6.74
CA LYS A 146 4.56 4.16 -6.92
C LYS A 146 5.44 2.92 -6.87
N MET A 147 5.09 2.01 -5.98
CA MET A 147 5.76 0.73 -5.80
C MET A 147 4.78 -0.40 -6.09
N THR A 148 5.20 -1.37 -6.89
CA THR A 148 4.39 -2.54 -7.24
C THR A 148 5.07 -3.79 -6.73
N PHE A 149 4.29 -4.63 -6.03
CA PHE A 149 4.71 -5.90 -5.49
C PHE A 149 3.83 -7.03 -6.04
N GLU A 150 4.42 -8.20 -6.23
CA GLU A 150 3.68 -9.46 -6.41
C GLU A 150 3.86 -10.37 -5.20
N LYS A 151 2.83 -11.15 -4.90
CA LYS A 151 2.87 -12.13 -3.82
C LYS A 151 3.71 -13.34 -4.23
N ILE A 152 4.64 -13.73 -3.37
CA ILE A 152 5.39 -14.97 -3.51
C ILE A 152 4.49 -16.09 -2.96
N ASN A 153 3.91 -16.90 -3.85
CA ASN A 153 3.24 -18.12 -3.45
C ASN A 153 4.29 -19.17 -3.09
N THR A 154 4.49 -19.40 -1.80
CA THR A 154 5.31 -20.49 -1.26
C THR A 154 4.43 -21.70 -0.93
#